data_AF-A0A434GEA1-F1
#
_entry.id   AF-A0A434GEA1-F1
#
_cell.length_a   1.000
_cell.length_b   1.000
_cell.length_c   1.000
_cell.angle_alpha   90.00
_cell.angle_beta   90.00
_cell.angle_gamma   90.00
#
_symmetry.space_group_name_H-M   'P 1'
#
loop_
_entity.id
_entity.type
_entity.pdbx_description
1 polymer ?
#
loop_
_entity_poly.entity_id
_entity_poly.type
_entity_poly.pdbx_seq_one_letter_code
_entity_poly.pdbx_strand_id
1 'polypeptide(L)'
;QFGGAAGTLEKLGDKGKAVRAALAVRLGLGDAPQWQNQRDALADFAGWLSLLTGSLGKYGQDIALLAQDGTEIKLSGGGGSSTMPHKQNPVKAEALVALARFNATQLAGLHHALVHEQERSGAAWT
;
A
#
# COMPACT_ATOMS: atom_id res chain seq x y z
N GLN A 1 7.44 -12.28 10.46
CA GLN A 1 7.09 -12.12 11.88
C GLN A 1 6.99 -13.50 12.54
N PHE A 2 7.87 -13.82 13.49
CA PHE A 2 7.77 -15.02 14.33
C PHE A 2 8.48 -14.77 15.67
N GLY A 3 7.71 -14.34 16.67
CA GLY A 3 8.23 -13.91 17.99
C GLY A 3 7.65 -14.63 19.20
N GLY A 4 6.60 -15.45 19.04
CA GLY A 4 5.85 -15.98 20.18
C GLY A 4 4.99 -14.91 20.87
N ALA A 5 4.46 -15.21 22.06
CA ALA A 5 3.46 -14.38 22.73
C ALA A 5 3.94 -12.95 23.05
N ALA A 6 5.18 -12.83 23.56
CA ALA A 6 5.80 -11.56 23.96
C ALA A 6 7.06 -11.22 23.14
N GLY A 7 7.28 -11.87 22.00
CA GLY A 7 8.45 -11.64 21.17
C GLY A 7 9.74 -12.36 21.61
N THR A 8 9.70 -13.16 22.67
CA THR A 8 10.87 -13.82 23.29
C THR A 8 11.21 -15.20 22.72
N LEU A 9 10.25 -15.85 22.04
CA LEU A 9 10.33 -17.27 21.63
C LEU A 9 10.64 -18.26 22.77
N GLU A 10 10.38 -17.89 24.04
CA GLU A 10 10.74 -18.67 25.23
C GLU A 10 10.27 -20.14 25.22
N LYS A 11 9.11 -20.42 24.59
CA LYS A 11 8.54 -21.77 24.50
C LYS A 11 9.37 -22.72 23.63
N LEU A 12 10.32 -22.20 22.86
CA LEU A 12 11.25 -22.98 22.06
C LEU A 12 12.62 -23.16 22.73
N GLY A 13 12.83 -22.56 23.91
CA GLY A 13 14.13 -22.53 24.58
C GLY A 13 15.24 -22.03 23.64
N ASP A 14 16.39 -22.71 23.68
CA ASP A 14 17.56 -22.34 22.88
C ASP A 14 17.36 -22.53 21.36
N LYS A 15 16.28 -23.19 20.94
CA LYS A 15 15.99 -23.48 19.53
C LYS A 15 15.29 -22.32 18.81
N GLY A 16 14.86 -21.27 19.52
CA GLY A 16 14.04 -20.20 18.95
C GLY A 16 14.63 -19.57 17.69
N LYS A 17 15.92 -19.19 17.72
CA LYS A 17 16.61 -18.59 16.56
C LYS A 17 16.71 -19.55 15.38
N ALA A 18 17.08 -20.81 15.64
CA ALA A 18 17.22 -21.82 14.59
C ALA A 18 15.89 -22.13 13.90
N VAL A 19 14.80 -22.23 14.67
CA VAL A 19 13.45 -22.43 14.13
C VAL A 19 13.00 -21.24 13.30
N ARG A 20 13.20 -20.00 13.80
CA ARG A 20 12.86 -18.77 13.07
C ARG A 20 13.57 -18.69 11.71
N ALA A 21 14.87 -18.95 11.69
CA ALA A 21 15.67 -18.96 10.47
C ALA A 21 15.21 -20.04 9.48
N ALA A 22 14.98 -21.27 9.96
CA ALA A 22 14.50 -22.37 9.11
C ALA A 22 13.10 -22.08 8.54
N LEU A 23 12.22 -21.45 9.32
CA LEU A 23 10.90 -21.01 8.85
C LEU A 23 11.01 -19.94 7.77
N ALA A 24 11.88 -18.94 7.96
CA ALA A 24 12.10 -17.88 6.99
C ALA A 24 12.55 -18.44 5.62
N VAL A 25 13.52 -19.38 5.63
CA VAL A 25 13.97 -20.07 4.41
C VAL A 25 12.83 -20.83 3.73
N ARG A 26 12.02 -21.57 4.50
CA ARG A 26 10.88 -22.32 3.94
C ARG A 26 9.81 -21.43 3.31
N LEU A 27 9.66 -20.20 3.78
CA LEU A 27 8.72 -19.22 3.24
C LEU A 27 9.32 -18.35 2.13
N GLY A 28 10.62 -18.48 1.84
CA GLY A 28 11.32 -17.57 0.91
C GLY A 28 11.42 -16.13 1.43
N LEU A 29 11.46 -15.94 2.75
CA LEU A 29 11.52 -14.63 3.41
C LEU A 29 12.86 -14.45 4.15
N GLY A 30 13.18 -13.20 4.47
CA GLY A 30 14.33 -12.87 5.31
C GLY A 30 14.11 -13.26 6.79
N ASP A 31 15.18 -13.72 7.45
CA ASP A 31 15.17 -14.00 8.88
C ASP A 31 15.32 -12.70 9.69
N ALA A 32 14.21 -12.14 10.17
CA ALA A 32 14.18 -10.89 10.94
C ALA A 32 13.69 -11.10 12.38
N PRO A 33 14.19 -10.32 13.38
CA PRO A 33 13.63 -10.33 14.73
C PRO A 33 12.12 -10.05 14.72
N GLN A 34 11.48 -10.28 15.87
CA GLN A 34 10.08 -9.92 16.02
C GLN A 34 9.91 -8.40 15.88
N TRP A 35 8.85 -7.98 15.19
CA TRP A 35 8.49 -6.58 14.96
C TRP A 35 6.99 -6.34 15.24
N GLN A 36 6.39 -7.11 16.14
CA GLN A 36 4.93 -7.10 16.32
C GLN A 36 4.36 -5.74 16.77
N ASN A 37 5.20 -4.92 17.41
CA ASN A 37 4.95 -3.54 17.82
C ASN A 37 5.80 -2.50 17.05
N GLN A 38 6.69 -2.93 16.16
CA GLN A 38 7.54 -2.06 15.34
C GLN A 38 6.97 -2.04 13.91
N ARG A 39 6.15 -1.02 13.62
CA ARG A 39 5.35 -0.92 12.39
C ARG A 39 5.93 0.04 11.36
N ASP A 40 7.12 0.57 11.62
CA ASP A 40 7.86 1.51 10.78
C ASP A 40 8.09 0.97 9.36
N ALA A 41 8.50 -0.30 9.20
CA ALA A 41 8.70 -0.89 7.88
C ALA A 41 7.40 -0.92 7.02
N LEU A 42 6.23 -1.09 7.67
CA LEU A 42 4.95 -1.07 6.96
C LEU A 42 4.49 0.36 6.65
N ALA A 43 4.72 1.30 7.58
CA ALA A 43 4.44 2.71 7.35
C ALA A 43 5.32 3.27 6.22
N ASP A 44 6.60 2.93 6.19
CA ASP A 44 7.52 3.34 5.12
C ASP A 44 7.09 2.78 3.76
N PHE A 45 6.75 1.49 3.69
CA PHE A 45 6.22 0.89 2.46
C PHE A 45 4.91 1.55 2.01
N ALA A 46 3.99 1.86 2.93
CA ALA A 46 2.75 2.57 2.63
C ALA A 46 3.03 4.01 2.13
N GLY A 47 4.01 4.69 2.71
CA GLY A 47 4.48 6.00 2.25
C GLY A 47 5.00 5.94 0.82
N TRP A 48 5.83 4.93 0.50
CA TRP A 48 6.32 4.71 -0.86
C TRP A 48 5.17 4.46 -1.86
N LEU A 49 4.19 3.64 -1.48
CA LEU A 49 3.00 3.41 -2.31
C LEU A 49 2.19 4.70 -2.52
N SER A 50 2.03 5.52 -1.49
CA SER A 50 1.36 6.82 -1.58
C SER A 50 2.05 7.71 -2.62
N LEU A 51 3.38 7.83 -2.56
CA LEU A 51 4.18 8.59 -3.53
C LEU A 51 4.04 8.04 -4.97
N LEU A 52 4.09 6.72 -5.13
CA LEU A 52 3.90 6.08 -6.44
C LEU A 52 2.52 6.41 -7.01
N THR A 53 1.47 6.19 -6.24
CA THR A 53 0.10 6.45 -6.71
C THR A 53 -0.17 7.93 -6.93
N GLY A 54 0.39 8.83 -6.12
CA GLY A 54 0.32 10.28 -6.34
C GLY A 54 0.94 10.70 -7.67
N SER A 55 2.09 10.12 -8.01
CA SER A 55 2.76 10.33 -9.30
C SER A 55 1.88 9.87 -10.47
N LEU A 56 1.26 8.69 -10.35
CA LEU A 56 0.31 8.18 -11.34
C LEU A 56 -0.97 9.02 -11.42
N GLY A 57 -1.48 9.52 -10.30
CA GLY A 57 -2.63 10.40 -10.24
C GLY A 57 -2.39 11.73 -10.95
N LYS A 58 -1.20 12.32 -10.79
CA LYS A 58 -0.77 13.49 -11.57
C LYS A 58 -0.78 13.18 -13.06
N TYR A 59 -0.19 12.07 -13.47
CA TYR A 59 -0.19 11.63 -14.88
C TYR A 59 -1.62 11.44 -15.42
N GLY A 60 -2.51 10.86 -14.63
CA GLY A 60 -3.93 10.75 -14.96
C GLY A 60 -4.61 12.12 -15.10
N GLN A 61 -4.29 13.08 -14.22
CA GLN A 61 -4.84 14.44 -14.31
C GLN A 61 -4.41 15.15 -15.59
N ASP A 62 -3.14 15.04 -15.97
CA ASP A 62 -2.63 15.63 -17.22
C ASP A 62 -3.34 15.01 -18.43
N ILE A 63 -3.50 13.68 -18.47
CA ILE A 63 -4.24 13.02 -19.56
C ILE A 63 -5.70 13.48 -19.61
N ALA A 64 -6.36 13.64 -18.46
CA ALA A 64 -7.73 14.10 -18.43
C ALA A 64 -7.86 15.52 -19.01
N LEU A 65 -6.90 16.41 -18.73
CA LEU A 65 -6.85 17.76 -19.30
C LEU A 65 -6.54 17.75 -20.80
N LEU A 66 -5.58 16.94 -21.25
CA LEU A 66 -5.27 16.78 -22.67
C LEU A 66 -6.44 16.18 -23.46
N ALA A 67 -7.18 15.25 -22.85
CA ALA A 67 -8.39 14.68 -23.45
C ALA A 67 -9.54 15.70 -23.52
N GLN A 68 -9.59 16.65 -22.59
CA GLN A 68 -10.55 17.75 -22.61
C GLN A 68 -10.25 18.75 -23.71
N ASP A 69 -8.98 19.08 -23.94
CA ASP A 69 -8.56 19.95 -25.04
C ASP A 69 -8.80 19.26 -26.40
N GLY A 70 -8.50 17.96 -26.49
CA GLY A 70 -8.89 17.11 -27.61
C GLY A 70 -8.04 17.27 -28.88
N THR A 71 -6.96 18.06 -28.84
CA THR A 71 -6.10 18.29 -30.02
C THR A 71 -4.78 17.51 -29.97
N GLU A 72 -4.26 17.24 -28.77
CA GLU A 72 -2.90 16.69 -28.60
C GLU A 72 -2.84 15.17 -28.45
N ILE A 73 -3.90 14.54 -27.93
CA ILE A 73 -3.94 13.10 -27.68
C ILE A 73 -5.18 12.44 -28.26
N LYS A 74 -5.03 11.17 -28.64
CA LYS A 74 -6.14 10.30 -29.04
C LYS A 74 -6.30 9.18 -28.03
N LEU A 75 -7.46 9.11 -27.38
CA LEU A 75 -7.79 7.98 -26.52
C LEU A 75 -7.92 6.71 -27.39
N SER A 76 -7.25 5.63 -27.00
CA SER A 76 -7.35 4.32 -27.68
C SER A 76 -8.68 3.60 -27.36
N GLY A 77 -9.59 4.26 -26.65
CA GLY A 77 -10.84 3.75 -26.09
C GLY A 77 -11.20 4.52 -24.81
N GLY A 78 -12.49 4.64 -24.52
CA GLY A 78 -12.98 5.42 -23.37
C GLY A 78 -14.37 5.02 -22.94
N GLY A 79 -14.83 5.55 -21.80
CA GLY A 79 -16.21 5.39 -21.38
C GLY A 79 -17.13 6.12 -22.37
N GLY A 80 -17.91 5.36 -23.13
CA GLY A 80 -18.90 5.92 -24.04
C GLY A 80 -20.07 6.54 -23.27
N SER A 81 -20.65 7.60 -23.81
CA SER A 81 -21.91 8.14 -23.32
C SER A 81 -23.08 7.43 -24.01
N SER A 82 -24.10 7.03 -23.25
CA SER A 82 -25.33 6.44 -23.81
C SER A 82 -26.14 7.42 -24.66
N THR A 83 -25.92 8.73 -24.49
CA THR A 83 -26.64 9.79 -25.20
C THR A 83 -25.78 10.53 -26.23
N MET A 84 -24.46 10.35 -26.22
CA MET A 84 -23.53 11.03 -27.14
C MET A 84 -22.54 10.02 -27.73
N PRO A 85 -22.83 9.45 -28.92
CA PRO A 85 -22.00 8.42 -29.55
C PRO A 85 -20.55 8.84 -29.85
N HIS A 86 -20.31 10.14 -30.00
CA HIS A 86 -18.99 10.71 -30.26
C HIS A 86 -18.20 11.04 -28.98
N LYS A 87 -18.83 11.00 -27.79
CA LYS A 87 -18.18 11.36 -26.53
C LYS A 87 -17.36 10.19 -26.00
N GLN A 88 -16.07 10.45 -25.77
CA GLN A 88 -15.15 9.49 -25.14
C GLN A 88 -14.61 10.07 -23.84
N ASN A 89 -14.95 9.45 -22.71
CA ASN A 89 -14.43 9.87 -21.42
C ASN A 89 -13.08 9.17 -21.12
N PRO A 90 -12.08 9.89 -20.56
CA PRO A 90 -10.77 9.34 -20.21
C PRO A 90 -10.83 8.52 -18.89
N VAL A 91 -11.72 7.53 -18.81
CA VAL A 91 -12.06 6.78 -17.58
C VAL A 91 -10.83 6.19 -16.87
N LYS A 92 -9.84 5.69 -17.63
CA LYS A 92 -8.60 5.17 -17.03
C LYS A 92 -7.78 6.26 -16.36
N ALA A 93 -7.74 7.46 -16.93
CA ALA A 93 -7.03 8.60 -16.37
C ALA A 93 -7.74 9.10 -15.10
N GLU A 94 -9.06 9.17 -15.13
CA GLU A 94 -9.90 9.47 -13.96
C GLU A 94 -9.70 8.44 -12.84
N ALA A 95 -9.59 7.15 -13.19
CA ALA A 95 -9.31 6.08 -12.23
C ALA A 95 -7.95 6.25 -11.54
N LEU A 96 -6.91 6.66 -12.27
CA LEU A 96 -5.60 6.96 -11.66
C LEU A 96 -5.72 8.09 -10.62
N VAL A 97 -6.45 9.16 -10.93
CA VAL A 97 -6.67 10.27 -10.00
C VAL A 97 -7.46 9.82 -8.77
N ALA A 98 -8.53 9.04 -8.97
CA ALA A 98 -9.37 8.53 -7.90
C ALA A 98 -8.59 7.59 -6.97
N LEU A 99 -7.83 6.64 -7.52
CA LEU A 99 -7.03 5.68 -6.74
C LEU A 99 -5.86 6.35 -6.01
N ALA A 100 -5.24 7.38 -6.61
CA ALA A 100 -4.22 8.17 -5.94
C ALA A 100 -4.76 8.85 -4.68
N ARG A 101 -5.93 9.48 -4.78
CA ARG A 101 -6.61 10.12 -3.63
C ARG A 101 -7.05 9.10 -2.60
N PHE A 102 -7.60 7.96 -3.04
CA PHE A 102 -7.98 6.87 -2.16
C PHE A 102 -6.79 6.37 -1.34
N ASN A 103 -5.66 6.06 -1.99
CA ASN A 103 -4.46 5.57 -1.31
C ASN A 103 -3.90 6.60 -0.31
N ALA A 104 -3.85 7.89 -0.69
CA ALA A 104 -3.38 8.95 0.19
C ALA A 104 -4.20 9.03 1.50
N THR A 105 -5.52 8.82 1.44
CA THR A 105 -6.39 8.79 2.63
C THR A 105 -6.02 7.64 3.59
N GLN A 106 -5.62 6.48 3.06
CA GLN A 106 -5.27 5.31 3.89
C GLN A 106 -3.96 5.51 4.67
N LEU A 107 -3.08 6.40 4.22
CA LEU A 107 -1.75 6.58 4.81
C LEU A 107 -1.81 7.03 6.28
N ALA A 108 -2.77 7.88 6.63
CA ALA A 108 -2.97 8.31 8.02
C ALA A 108 -3.25 7.10 8.92
N GLY A 109 -4.11 6.16 8.50
CA GLY A 109 -4.41 4.94 9.27
C GLY A 109 -3.16 4.08 9.53
N LEU A 110 -2.29 3.93 8.53
CA LEU A 110 -1.00 3.23 8.68
C LEU A 110 -0.08 3.92 9.69
N HIS A 111 -0.07 5.26 9.71
CA HIS A 111 0.75 6.02 10.66
C HIS A 111 0.19 5.96 12.09
N HIS A 112 -1.12 5.83 12.27
CA HIS A 112 -1.70 5.65 13.61
C HIS A 112 -1.24 4.33 14.24
N ALA A 113 -1.03 3.29 13.42
CA ALA A 113 -0.47 2.01 13.85
C ALA A 113 1.00 2.08 14.29
N LEU A 114 1.67 3.24 14.22
CA LEU A 114 3.01 3.40 14.81
C LEU A 114 2.97 3.59 16.33
N VAL A 115 1.84 4.04 16.89
CA VAL A 115 1.68 4.29 18.32
C VAL A 115 1.33 2.98 19.01
N HIS A 116 2.36 2.19 19.29
CA HIS A 116 2.22 0.85 19.84
C HIS A 116 2.68 0.79 21.30
N GLU A 117 1.80 0.41 22.22
CA GLU A 117 2.18 0.14 23.60
C GLU A 117 2.77 -1.26 23.80
N GLN A 118 3.83 -1.33 24.62
CA GLN A 118 4.43 -2.56 25.14
C GLN A 118 4.70 -3.59 24.03
N GLU A 119 4.57 -4.89 24.34
CA GLU A 119 4.82 -5.96 23.39
C GLU A 119 3.70 -6.10 22.36
N ARG A 120 2.44 -5.76 22.65
CA ARG A 120 1.33 -5.78 21.67
C ARG A 120 0.20 -4.85 22.09
N SER A 121 -0.18 -3.96 21.17
CA SER A 121 -1.37 -3.12 21.28
C SER A 121 -2.55 -3.77 20.59
N GLY A 122 -3.71 -3.81 21.27
CA GLY A 122 -4.97 -4.18 20.63
C GLY A 122 -5.51 -3.06 19.75
N ALA A 123 -5.39 -1.81 20.21
CA ALA A 123 -5.89 -0.64 19.53
C ALA A 123 -5.10 -0.35 18.24
N ALA A 124 -3.77 -0.38 18.29
CA ALA A 124 -2.94 -0.11 17.10
C ALA A 124 -2.97 -1.23 16.04
N TRP A 125 -3.51 -2.41 16.38
CA TRP A 125 -3.73 -3.52 15.44
C TRP A 125 -5.11 -3.51 14.76
N THR A 126 -6.02 -2.63 15.19
CA THR A 126 -7.39 -2.54 14.67
C THR A 126 -7.52 -1.38 13.70
#